data_AF-A0A3D4YL34-F1
#
_entry.id   AF-A0A3D4YL34-F1
#
_cell.length_a   1.000
_cell.length_b   1.000
_cell.length_c   1.000
_cell.angle_alpha   90.00
_cell.angle_beta   90.00
_cell.angle_gamma   90.00
#
_symmetry.space_group_name_H-M   'P 1'
#
loop_
_entity.id
_entity.type
_entity.pdbx_description
1 polymer ?
#
loop_
_entity_poly.entity_id
_entity_poly.type
_entity_poly.pdbx_seq_one_letter_code
_entity_poly.pdbx_strand_id
1 'polypeptide(L)'
;MRGEIRGHSTSFDRSSVPGRRNGFALAAALLALLLIAALVTGVFFAATEETHVGAASAERQLTLSAAESAIELTIAGWSRESIGSIDIGVTRTAAVGELGVPVVVHITRLDSTLYWIIADATAPSNGSRVSRRIGVVVRVPARADHSITIDRISERSWSELF
;
A
#
# COMPACT_ATOMS: atom_id res chain seq x y z
N MET A 1 -49.82 63.57 -73.53
CA MET A 1 -49.72 63.29 -72.07
C MET A 1 -49.79 61.77 -71.92
N ARG A 2 -48.68 61.03 -71.85
CA ARG A 2 -47.59 61.02 -70.85
C ARG A 2 -48.14 60.65 -69.47
N GLY A 3 -47.85 59.42 -69.05
CA GLY A 3 -48.27 58.87 -67.75
C GLY A 3 -47.85 57.42 -67.58
N GLU A 4 -46.59 57.12 -67.91
CA GLU A 4 -45.88 55.87 -67.63
C GLU A 4 -45.75 55.70 -66.11
N ILE A 5 -46.43 54.70 -65.53
CA ILE A 5 -46.24 54.34 -64.12
C ILE A 5 -45.42 53.04 -64.07
N ARG A 6 -44.12 53.27 -63.88
CA ARG A 6 -43.07 52.29 -63.65
C ARG A 6 -43.41 51.35 -62.49
N GLY A 7 -43.20 50.06 -62.72
CA GLY A 7 -43.11 49.05 -61.68
C GLY A 7 -41.99 49.38 -60.69
N HIS A 8 -42.33 49.30 -59.40
CA HIS A 8 -41.39 49.48 -58.30
C HIS A 8 -41.12 48.10 -57.68
N SER A 9 -40.12 47.42 -58.22
CA SER A 9 -39.55 46.20 -57.67
C SER A 9 -38.54 46.57 -56.58
N THR A 10 -38.96 46.51 -55.31
CA THR A 10 -38.06 46.61 -54.17
C THR A 10 -37.37 45.26 -53.97
N SER A 11 -36.12 45.22 -54.41
CA SER A 11 -35.16 44.15 -54.21
C SER A 11 -34.94 43.89 -52.72
N PHE A 12 -35.28 42.70 -52.24
CA PHE A 12 -34.79 42.17 -50.98
C PHE A 12 -33.31 41.81 -51.16
N ASP A 13 -32.41 42.72 -50.78
CA ASP A 13 -30.98 42.44 -50.71
C ASP A 13 -30.71 41.55 -49.49
N ARG A 14 -30.72 40.23 -49.70
CA ARG A 14 -30.14 39.28 -48.74
C ARG A 14 -28.63 39.41 -48.86
N SER A 15 -28.07 40.28 -48.03
CA SER A 15 -26.63 40.26 -47.74
C SER A 15 -26.26 38.86 -47.25
N SER A 16 -25.57 38.15 -48.12
CA SER A 16 -25.06 36.82 -47.93
C SER A 16 -24.06 36.84 -46.77
N VAL A 17 -24.34 36.11 -45.68
CA VAL A 17 -23.29 35.68 -44.76
C VAL A 17 -22.97 34.21 -45.06
N PRO A 18 -21.99 33.94 -45.94
CA PRO A 18 -21.24 32.70 -45.86
C PRO A 18 -19.77 33.06 -45.67
N GLY A 19 -19.42 33.43 -44.44
CA GLY A 19 -18.05 33.36 -43.96
C GLY A 19 -17.63 31.90 -43.89
N ARG A 20 -17.24 31.36 -45.03
CA ARG A 20 -16.80 29.97 -45.25
C ARG A 20 -15.48 29.74 -44.52
N ARG A 21 -15.57 29.40 -43.23
CA ARG A 21 -14.44 29.03 -42.35
C ARG A 21 -14.44 27.51 -42.14
N ASN A 22 -14.38 26.75 -43.24
CA ASN A 22 -14.55 25.29 -43.20
C ASN A 22 -13.24 24.51 -42.98
N GLY A 23 -12.11 25.19 -42.76
CA GLY A 23 -10.81 24.53 -42.51
C GLY A 23 -10.53 24.23 -41.03
N PHE A 24 -11.15 24.96 -40.10
CA PHE A 24 -10.81 24.87 -38.67
C PHE A 24 -11.67 23.86 -37.90
N ALA A 25 -12.88 23.57 -38.38
CA ALA A 25 -13.82 22.69 -37.70
C ALA A 25 -13.28 21.26 -37.54
N LEU A 26 -12.61 20.72 -38.56
CA LEU A 26 -12.03 19.38 -38.51
C LEU A 26 -10.84 19.32 -37.54
N ALA A 27 -9.97 20.33 -37.54
CA ALA A 27 -8.86 20.40 -36.59
C ALA A 27 -9.35 20.54 -35.14
N ALA A 28 -10.38 21.36 -34.91
CA ALA A 28 -11.01 21.52 -33.59
C ALA A 28 -11.67 20.22 -33.10
N ALA A 29 -12.35 19.50 -33.99
CA ALA A 29 -12.95 18.20 -33.67
C ALA A 29 -11.90 17.14 -33.32
N LEU A 30 -10.80 17.07 -34.08
CA LEU A 30 -9.68 16.17 -33.79
C LEU A 30 -9.00 16.51 -32.46
N LEU A 31 -8.77 17.79 -32.18
CA LEU A 31 -8.21 18.24 -30.91
C LEU A 31 -9.12 17.86 -29.74
N ALA A 32 -10.44 18.09 -29.87
CA ALA A 32 -11.41 17.72 -28.86
C ALA A 32 -11.41 16.20 -28.60
N LEU A 33 -11.34 15.38 -29.65
CA LEU A 33 -11.29 13.93 -29.54
C LEU A 33 -10.00 13.45 -28.84
N LEU A 34 -8.86 14.08 -29.15
CA LEU A 34 -7.58 13.79 -28.52
C LEU A 34 -7.58 14.17 -27.03
N LEU A 35 -8.17 15.30 -26.67
CA LEU A 35 -8.36 15.71 -25.28
C LEU A 35 -9.26 14.74 -24.51
N ILE A 36 -10.37 14.28 -25.12
CA ILE A 36 -11.25 13.29 -24.49
C ILE A 36 -10.48 11.97 -24.28
N ALA A 37 -9.73 11.49 -25.28
CA ALA A 37 -8.93 10.27 -25.15
C ALA A 37 -7.86 10.39 -24.05
N ALA A 38 -7.17 11.53 -23.97
CA ALA A 38 -6.18 11.79 -22.93
C ALA A 38 -6.82 11.84 -21.53
N LEU A 39 -8.00 12.44 -21.40
CA LEU A 39 -8.71 12.56 -20.13
C LEU A 39 -9.21 11.19 -19.65
N VAL A 40 -9.78 10.39 -20.55
CA VAL A 40 -10.16 8.99 -20.26
C VAL A 40 -8.94 8.20 -19.81
N THR A 41 -7.83 8.27 -20.55
CA THR A 41 -6.59 7.57 -20.20
C THR A 41 -6.07 8.00 -18.82
N GLY A 42 -6.10 9.30 -18.51
CA GLY A 42 -5.68 9.82 -17.21
C GLY A 42 -6.54 9.32 -16.05
N VAL A 43 -7.86 9.23 -16.23
CA VAL A 43 -8.78 8.69 -15.21
C VAL A 43 -8.52 7.19 -14.97
N PHE A 44 -8.36 6.41 -16.04
CA PHE A 44 -8.03 4.97 -15.92
C PHE A 44 -6.67 4.75 -15.27
N PHE A 45 -5.67 5.58 -15.59
CA PHE A 45 -4.37 5.52 -14.95
C PHE A 45 -4.45 5.82 -13.45
N ALA A 46 -5.15 6.88 -13.05
CA ALA A 46 -5.36 7.22 -11.64
C ALA A 46 -6.11 6.12 -10.85
N ALA A 47 -7.14 5.53 -11.45
CA ALA A 47 -7.90 4.44 -10.84
C ALA A 47 -7.08 3.14 -10.68
N THR A 48 -6.16 2.88 -11.61
CA THR A 48 -5.28 1.70 -11.57
C THR A 48 -4.25 1.85 -10.45
N GLU A 49 -3.67 3.04 -10.28
CA GLU A 49 -2.75 3.34 -9.17
C GLU A 49 -3.44 3.18 -7.80
N GLU A 50 -4.68 3.66 -7.65
CA GLU A 50 -5.44 3.50 -6.39
C GLU A 50 -5.70 2.03 -6.04
N THR A 51 -5.96 1.19 -7.05
CA THR A 51 -6.19 -0.24 -6.86
C THR A 51 -4.90 -0.98 -6.46
N HIS A 52 -3.77 -0.64 -7.09
CA HIS A 52 -2.47 -1.22 -6.74
C HIS A 52 -2.00 -0.78 -5.35
N VAL A 53 -2.18 0.49 -4.99
CA VAL A 53 -1.88 1.01 -3.64
C VAL A 53 -2.76 0.34 -2.59
N GLY A 54 -4.06 0.17 -2.88
CA GLY A 54 -5.00 -0.52 -1.98
C GLY A 54 -4.61 -1.97 -1.71
N ALA A 55 -4.35 -2.77 -2.75
CA ALA A 55 -3.96 -4.17 -2.60
C ALA A 55 -2.62 -4.33 -1.86
N ALA A 56 -1.61 -3.54 -2.23
CA ALA A 56 -0.32 -3.56 -1.55
C ALA A 56 -0.43 -3.15 -0.07
N SER A 57 -1.35 -2.24 0.27
CA SER A 57 -1.59 -1.82 1.66
C SER A 57 -2.24 -2.93 2.49
N ALA A 58 -3.19 -3.68 1.92
CA ALA A 58 -3.86 -4.79 2.60
C ALA A 58 -2.89 -5.94 2.88
N GLU A 59 -2.05 -6.32 1.91
CA GLU A 59 -1.01 -7.34 2.10
C GLU A 59 0.03 -6.93 3.15
N ARG A 60 0.40 -5.65 3.19
CA ARG A 60 1.28 -5.10 4.24
C ARG A 60 0.65 -5.18 5.63
N GLN A 61 -0.65 -4.88 5.75
CA GLN A 61 -1.33 -4.95 7.03
C GLN A 61 -1.48 -6.40 7.52
N LEU A 62 -1.79 -7.33 6.62
CA LEU A 62 -1.87 -8.76 6.93
C LEU A 62 -0.52 -9.32 7.39
N THR A 63 0.57 -9.00 6.68
CA THR A 63 1.93 -9.45 7.06
C THR A 63 2.38 -8.85 8.39
N LEU A 64 2.06 -7.58 8.67
CA LEU A 64 2.32 -6.96 9.97
C LEU A 64 1.57 -7.68 11.09
N SER A 65 0.25 -7.86 10.95
CA SER A 65 -0.59 -8.51 11.96
C SER A 65 -0.17 -9.96 12.22
N ALA A 66 0.26 -10.69 11.20
CA ALA A 66 0.80 -12.03 11.34
C ALA A 66 2.15 -12.03 12.07
N ALA A 67 3.05 -11.09 11.77
CA ALA A 67 4.32 -10.97 12.49
C ALA A 67 4.09 -10.65 13.98
N GLU A 68 3.19 -9.73 14.31
CA GLU A 68 2.82 -9.39 15.69
C GLU A 68 2.23 -10.60 16.41
N SER A 69 1.27 -11.28 15.78
CA SER A 69 0.63 -12.48 16.35
C SER A 69 1.63 -13.62 16.57
N ALA A 70 2.62 -13.78 15.68
CA ALA A 70 3.67 -14.79 15.85
C ALA A 70 4.57 -14.48 17.05
N ILE A 71 4.87 -13.21 17.31
CA ILE A 71 5.61 -12.78 18.51
C ILE A 71 4.79 -13.08 19.76
N GLU A 72 3.50 -12.74 19.77
CA GLU A 72 2.60 -13.05 20.91
C GLU A 72 2.51 -14.55 21.19
N LEU A 73 2.30 -15.36 20.16
CA LEU A 73 2.23 -16.83 20.30
C LEU A 73 3.54 -17.41 20.79
N THR A 74 4.68 -16.89 20.30
CA THR A 74 6.00 -17.31 20.74
C THR A 74 6.17 -17.00 22.23
N ILE A 75 5.84 -15.78 22.65
CA ILE A 75 5.90 -15.33 24.05
C ILE A 75 4.93 -16.10 24.95
N ALA A 76 3.74 -16.43 24.46
CA ALA A 76 2.75 -17.21 25.21
C ALA A 76 3.16 -18.68 25.40
N GLY A 77 3.86 -19.26 24.41
CA GLY A 77 4.37 -20.64 24.46
C GLY A 77 5.66 -20.82 25.28
N TRP A 78 6.15 -19.75 25.92
CA TRP A 78 7.41 -19.77 26.65
C TRP A 78 7.31 -20.49 27.99
N SER A 79 8.23 -21.45 28.18
CA SER A 79 8.45 -22.17 29.43
C SER A 79 9.93 -22.09 29.81
N ARG A 80 10.27 -22.34 31.07
CA ARG A 80 11.68 -22.32 31.51
C ARG A 80 12.55 -23.29 30.72
N GLU A 81 11.99 -24.44 30.36
CA GLU A 81 12.68 -25.48 29.61
C GLU A 81 12.91 -25.07 28.15
N SER A 82 11.92 -24.41 27.52
CA SER A 82 12.02 -24.01 26.12
C SER A 82 12.95 -22.83 25.89
N ILE A 83 13.05 -21.90 26.85
CA ILE A 83 13.96 -20.75 26.79
C ILE A 83 15.35 -21.08 27.36
N GLY A 84 15.41 -21.80 28.49
CA GLY A 84 16.65 -22.07 29.21
C GLY A 84 17.64 -22.93 28.42
N SER A 85 17.17 -23.64 27.40
CA SER A 85 17.98 -24.42 26.46
C SER A 85 18.68 -23.58 25.39
N ILE A 86 18.42 -22.27 25.30
CA ILE A 86 19.11 -21.39 24.36
C ILE A 86 20.35 -20.82 25.04
N ASP A 87 21.52 -21.11 24.49
CA ASP A 87 22.79 -20.55 24.96
C ASP A 87 22.89 -19.06 24.64
N ILE A 88 23.66 -18.31 25.44
CA ILE A 88 23.87 -16.88 25.22
C ILE A 88 24.61 -16.68 23.88
N GLY A 89 24.09 -15.77 23.06
CA GLY A 89 24.56 -15.50 21.70
C GLY A 89 23.99 -16.43 20.63
N VAL A 90 23.22 -17.46 21.00
CA VAL A 90 22.63 -18.40 20.04
C VAL A 90 21.24 -17.95 19.61
N THR A 91 20.98 -18.09 18.30
CA THR A 91 19.68 -17.86 17.70
C THR A 91 18.96 -19.18 17.44
N ARG A 92 17.76 -19.32 17.98
CA ARG A 92 16.83 -20.40 17.68
C ARG A 92 15.79 -19.90 16.68
N THR A 93 15.44 -20.74 15.69
CA THR A 93 14.42 -20.42 14.70
C THR A 93 13.18 -21.30 14.88
N ALA A 94 12.00 -20.70 14.78
CA ALA A 94 10.72 -21.40 14.82
C ALA A 94 9.83 -20.90 13.68
N ALA A 95 9.17 -21.82 12.96
CA ALA A 95 8.17 -21.47 11.96
C ALA A 95 6.77 -21.46 12.60
N VAL A 96 5.98 -20.42 12.31
CA VAL A 96 4.59 -20.26 12.75
C VAL A 96 3.72 -20.19 11.50
N GLY A 97 2.92 -21.24 11.26
CA GLY A 97 2.16 -21.42 10.02
C GLY A 97 0.67 -21.09 10.10
N GLU A 98 0.11 -20.88 11.29
CA GLU A 98 -1.34 -20.79 11.50
C GLU A 98 -1.92 -19.36 11.36
N LEU A 99 -1.15 -18.42 10.80
CA LEU A 99 -1.46 -16.99 10.79
C LEU A 99 -1.84 -16.44 9.40
N GLY A 100 -2.25 -17.32 8.48
CA GLY A 100 -2.64 -16.96 7.11
C GLY A 100 -1.47 -16.66 6.16
N VAL A 101 -0.30 -16.28 6.69
CA VAL A 101 0.97 -16.19 5.97
C VAL A 101 2.07 -16.94 6.73
N PRO A 102 3.06 -17.53 6.05
CA PRO A 102 4.20 -18.15 6.73
C PRO A 102 5.02 -17.09 7.47
N VAL A 103 5.23 -17.32 8.76
CA VAL A 103 6.07 -16.48 9.62
C VAL A 103 7.23 -17.30 10.17
N VAL A 104 8.44 -16.75 10.11
CA VAL A 104 9.62 -17.32 10.76
C VAL A 104 10.01 -16.42 11.93
N VAL A 105 10.10 -16.99 13.11
CA VAL A 105 10.52 -16.30 14.33
C VAL A 105 11.94 -16.71 14.68
N HIS A 106 12.81 -15.72 14.88
CA HIS A 106 14.17 -15.86 15.35
C HIS A 106 14.25 -15.37 16.78
N ILE A 107 14.70 -16.23 17.69
CA ILE A 107 14.85 -15.93 19.12
C ILE A 107 16.33 -16.01 19.44
N THR A 108 16.95 -14.88 19.75
CA THR A 108 18.36 -14.79 20.12
C THR A 108 18.47 -14.46 21.59
N ARG A 109 19.20 -15.27 22.36
CA ARG A 109 19.50 -14.93 23.74
C ARG A 109 20.66 -13.94 23.77
N LEU A 110 20.42 -12.73 24.25
CA LEU A 110 21.44 -11.70 24.34
C LEU A 110 22.18 -11.74 25.69
N ASP A 111 21.48 -12.14 26.75
CA ASP A 111 22.04 -12.28 28.10
C ASP A 111 21.25 -13.33 28.91
N SER A 112 21.61 -13.54 30.17
CA SER A 112 20.94 -14.38 31.15
C SER A 112 19.42 -14.18 31.22
N THR A 113 18.95 -12.94 31.10
CA THR A 113 17.53 -12.56 31.20
C THR A 113 16.99 -11.86 29.96
N LEU A 114 17.80 -11.61 28.93
CA LEU A 114 17.45 -10.73 27.83
C LEU A 114 17.43 -11.50 26.51
N TYR A 115 16.33 -11.39 25.79
CA TYR A 115 16.08 -12.10 24.54
C TYR A 115 15.63 -11.13 23.47
N TRP A 116 16.17 -11.31 22.27
CA TRP A 116 15.75 -10.60 21.07
C TRP A 116 14.91 -11.54 20.21
N ILE A 117 13.64 -11.20 20.04
CA ILE A 117 12.70 -11.93 19.21
C ILE A 117 12.49 -11.13 17.92
N ILE A 118 12.52 -11.82 16.80
CA ILE A 118 12.30 -11.23 15.49
C ILE A 118 11.31 -12.11 14.74
N ALA A 119 10.19 -11.56 14.28
CA ALA A 119 9.29 -12.26 13.38
C ALA A 119 9.44 -11.71 11.95
N ASP A 120 9.63 -12.61 11.00
CA ASP A 120 9.66 -12.35 9.56
C ASP A 120 8.44 -13.01 8.91
N ALA A 121 7.45 -12.20 8.54
CA ALA A 121 6.25 -12.64 7.85
C ALA A 121 6.42 -12.42 6.35
N THR A 122 6.24 -13.48 5.56
CA THR A 122 6.35 -13.41 4.10
C THR A 122 5.00 -13.70 3.45
N ALA A 123 4.40 -12.72 2.79
CA ALA A 123 3.23 -12.96 1.94
C ALA A 123 3.67 -13.49 0.56
N PRO A 124 3.05 -14.58 0.06
CA PRO A 124 3.20 -14.96 -1.33
C PRO A 124 2.45 -13.94 -2.20
N SER A 125 3.17 -13.13 -2.97
CA SER A 125 2.57 -12.34 -4.05
C SER A 125 3.02 -12.93 -5.40
N ASN A 126 2.20 -12.70 -6.44
CA ASN A 126 2.39 -13.19 -7.82
C ASN A 126 3.60 -12.55 -8.53
N GLY A 127 4.81 -12.71 -7.98
CA GLY A 127 6.08 -12.27 -8.58
C GLY A 127 7.02 -11.51 -7.64
N SER A 128 6.55 -10.95 -6.53
CA SER A 128 7.38 -10.14 -5.61
C SER A 128 7.07 -10.43 -4.13
N ARG A 129 7.88 -11.26 -3.47
CA ARG A 129 7.71 -11.54 -2.03
C ARG A 129 7.66 -10.25 -1.23
N VAL A 130 6.53 -9.98 -0.57
CA VAL A 130 6.41 -8.92 0.43
C VAL A 130 6.79 -9.56 1.77
N SER A 131 7.95 -9.20 2.29
CA SER A 131 8.39 -9.58 3.64
C SER A 131 8.27 -8.38 4.57
N ARG A 132 7.75 -8.62 5.77
CA ARG A 132 7.69 -7.67 6.87
C ARG A 132 8.39 -8.27 8.08
N ARG A 133 9.37 -7.55 8.61
CA ARG A 133 10.16 -7.96 9.77
C ARG A 133 9.91 -7.02 10.94
N ILE A 134 9.57 -7.59 12.09
CA ILE A 134 9.39 -6.86 13.37
C ILE A 134 10.33 -7.50 14.40
N GLY A 135 10.95 -6.67 15.24
CA GLY A 135 11.83 -7.12 16.30
C GLY A 135 11.42 -6.54 17.65
N VAL A 136 11.38 -7.39 18.68
CA VAL A 136 11.08 -7.01 20.06
C VAL A 136 12.17 -7.54 20.96
N VAL A 137 12.60 -6.71 21.92
CA VAL A 137 13.48 -7.14 23.00
C VAL A 137 12.63 -7.38 24.24
N VAL A 138 12.76 -8.57 24.81
CA VAL A 138 12.04 -8.95 26.02
C VAL A 138 13.00 -9.34 27.12
N ARG A 139 12.63 -8.97 28.34
CA ARG A 139 13.33 -9.38 29.55
C ARG A 139 12.50 -10.42 30.28
N VAL A 140 13.16 -11.52 30.62
CA VAL A 140 12.60 -12.70 31.28
C VAL A 140 13.39 -12.96 32.57
N PRO A 141 13.10 -12.24 33.67
CA PRO A 141 13.67 -12.58 34.96
C PRO A 141 13.07 -13.90 35.48
N ALA A 142 13.92 -14.87 35.80
CA ALA A 142 13.49 -16.06 36.52
C ALA A 142 13.30 -15.72 38.00
N ARG A 143 12.06 -15.72 38.49
CA ARG A 143 11.76 -15.47 39.91
C ARG A 143 11.82 -16.78 40.72
N ALA A 144 12.12 -16.69 42.01
CA ALA A 144 12.25 -17.86 42.90
C ALA A 144 10.95 -18.67 43.06
N ASP A 145 9.79 -18.07 42.76
CA ASP A 145 8.45 -18.67 42.80
C ASP A 145 8.08 -19.45 41.53
N HIS A 146 9.05 -19.76 40.67
CA HIS A 146 8.85 -20.42 39.37
C HIS A 146 8.03 -19.62 38.34
N SER A 147 7.57 -18.42 38.66
CA SER A 147 6.90 -17.56 37.69
C SER A 147 7.89 -16.97 36.68
N ILE A 148 7.39 -16.75 35.46
CA ILE A 148 8.06 -15.98 34.41
C ILE A 148 7.23 -14.72 34.20
N THR A 149 7.81 -13.56 34.47
CA THR A 149 7.26 -12.28 34.00
C THR A 149 7.99 -11.90 32.73
N ILE A 150 7.26 -11.51 31.69
CA ILE A 150 7.85 -11.06 30.42
C ILE A 150 7.63 -9.57 30.35
N ASP A 151 8.72 -8.82 30.38
CA ASP A 151 8.69 -7.36 30.27
C ASP A 151 9.17 -6.94 28.87
N ARG A 152 8.34 -6.21 28.15
CA ARG A 152 8.67 -5.70 26.82
C ARG A 152 9.42 -4.38 26.96
N ILE A 153 10.63 -4.32 26.41
CA ILE A 153 11.35 -3.06 26.30
C ILE A 153 10.68 -2.26 25.18
N SER A 154 10.02 -1.17 25.54
CA SER A 154 9.20 -0.34 24.65
C SER A 154 9.89 0.00 23.32
N GLU A 155 9.23 -0.33 22.22
CA GLU A 155 9.65 -0.10 20.83
C GLU A 155 9.85 1.39 20.49
N ARG A 156 9.21 2.29 21.26
CA ARG A 156 9.21 3.74 21.03
C ARG A 156 10.59 4.40 21.08
N SER A 157 11.54 3.75 21.75
CA SER A 157 12.90 4.28 21.92
C SER A 157 13.74 4.22 20.64
N TRP A 158 13.37 3.40 19.65
CA TRP A 158 14.15 3.21 18.42
C TRP A 158 13.59 3.98 17.21
N SER A 159 12.30 4.37 17.25
CA SER A 159 11.64 5.09 16.16
C SER A 159 11.96 6.60 16.11
N GLU A 160 12.61 7.17 17.12
CA GLU A 160 12.99 8.60 17.16
C GLU A 160 14.41 8.87 16.64
N LEU A 161 15.14 7.84 16.19
CA LEU A 161 16.53 7.98 15.72
C LEU A 161 16.68 8.09 14.19
N PHE A 162 15.58 8.12 13.42
CA PHE A 162 15.62 8.30 11.97
C PHE A 162 14.53 9.25 11.47
#